data_AF-A0A9W7GL14-F1
#
_entry.id   AF-A0A9W7GL14-F1
#
_cell.length_a   1.000
_cell.length_b   1.000
_cell.length_c   1.000
_cell.angle_alpha   90.00
_cell.angle_beta   90.00
_cell.angle_gamma   90.00
#
_symmetry.space_group_name_H-M   'P 1'
#
loop_
_entity.id
_entity.type
_entity.pdbx_description
1 polymer ?
#
loop_
_entity_poly.entity_id
_entity_poly.type
_entity_poly.pdbx_seq_one_letter_code
_entity_poly.pdbx_strand_id
1 'polypeptide(L)'
;MPRPYITRLVFDRRHKSLILYLNPTGPPNSITNLLHAPSPAPPGAMVGGICYRAYKDEKFAEIAFCAVQASQQVKGYGSVVMNLLKEQGLREGIEYFITYADNYAVGYFKKLGFTKGITMPRGRYLGLIKDYDGGTMMECYLHKSIPYTSVSAVVSLQREFVMGEIRKVAKSHIVRTPQTKPPRRVGSGGEDEEGCSQGSQTRNATPKGATAMAEHAQRNMMIEGVQEAGWRVTDLGGKGGMVKPVKLNVELTNIVKKVKSEAWSWPYHAPVNPLDAPNYYTVISNPLDLQTIEQRIRKGGHYTNRKQLQKDLMLLASNCKIFNPYVEGGDNGYWDTAVALERWIGERMFLFRDDGVKCKIGGDRGEGK
;
A
#
# COMPACT_ATOMS: atom_id res chain seq x y z
N MET A 1 -19.37 -20.90 12.02
CA MET A 1 -20.83 -20.77 12.21
C MET A 1 -21.47 -22.15 12.44
N PRO A 2 -22.54 -22.26 13.26
CA PRO A 2 -23.21 -23.54 13.53
C PRO A 2 -23.94 -24.11 12.30
N ARG A 3 -23.91 -25.44 12.11
CA ARG A 3 -24.58 -26.13 10.99
C ARG A 3 -26.10 -25.86 10.91
N PRO A 4 -26.89 -25.90 12.01
CA PRO A 4 -28.32 -25.61 11.95
C PRO A 4 -28.63 -24.18 11.46
N TYR A 5 -27.76 -23.22 11.79
CA TYR A 5 -27.90 -21.83 11.35
C TYR A 5 -27.76 -21.72 9.83
N ILE A 6 -26.72 -22.35 9.28
CA ILE A 6 -26.46 -22.35 7.83
C ILE A 6 -27.63 -22.97 7.08
N THR A 7 -28.06 -24.17 7.49
CA THR A 7 -29.20 -24.87 6.88
C THR A 7 -30.46 -24.00 6.89
N ARG A 8 -30.77 -23.36 8.03
CA ARG A 8 -31.96 -22.51 8.14
C ARG A 8 -31.95 -21.34 7.14
N LEU A 9 -30.81 -20.66 6.96
CA LEU A 9 -30.72 -19.53 6.04
C LEU A 9 -30.69 -19.97 4.57
N VAL A 10 -29.92 -21.01 4.24
CA VAL A 10 -29.80 -21.51 2.85
C VAL A 10 -31.14 -22.00 2.30
N PHE A 11 -31.99 -22.60 3.16
CA PHE A 11 -33.32 -23.08 2.77
C PHE A 11 -34.47 -22.09 3.10
N ASP A 12 -34.17 -20.90 3.61
CA ASP A 12 -35.19 -19.85 3.82
C ASP A 12 -35.61 -19.28 2.45
N ARG A 13 -36.93 -19.24 2.18
CA ARG A 13 -37.50 -18.75 0.91
C ARG A 13 -37.14 -17.30 0.57
N ARG A 14 -36.74 -16.51 1.57
CA ARG A 14 -36.32 -15.11 1.38
C ARG A 14 -34.84 -14.99 1.00
N HIS A 15 -34.08 -16.06 1.12
CA HIS A 15 -32.69 -16.12 0.67
C HIS A 15 -32.62 -16.74 -0.72
N LYS A 16 -31.69 -16.25 -1.52
CA LYS A 16 -31.35 -16.76 -2.85
C LYS A 16 -29.91 -17.24 -2.82
N SER A 17 -29.61 -18.27 -3.59
CA SER A 17 -28.25 -18.78 -3.75
C SER A 17 -27.83 -18.74 -5.21
N LEU A 18 -26.70 -18.10 -5.48
CA LEU A 18 -25.98 -18.20 -6.74
C LEU A 18 -24.88 -19.25 -6.56
N ILE A 19 -24.95 -20.34 -7.31
CA ILE A 19 -24.01 -21.47 -7.19
C ILE A 19 -23.18 -21.56 -8.45
N LEU A 20 -21.89 -21.85 -8.33
CA LEU A 20 -20.99 -22.06 -9.46
C LEU A 20 -20.76 -23.57 -9.64
N TYR A 21 -21.04 -24.07 -10.85
CA TYR A 21 -20.82 -25.46 -11.23
C TYR A 21 -19.81 -25.56 -12.36
N LEU A 22 -18.92 -26.56 -12.30
CA LEU A 22 -18.09 -26.98 -13.41
C LEU A 22 -18.86 -27.97 -14.25
N ASN A 23 -18.98 -27.69 -15.55
CA ASN A 23 -19.56 -28.63 -16.50
C ASN A 23 -18.52 -29.71 -16.83
N PRO A 24 -18.75 -31.00 -16.48
CA PRO A 24 -17.80 -32.07 -16.75
C PRO A 24 -17.76 -32.49 -18.22
N THR A 25 -18.76 -32.13 -19.03
CA THR A 25 -18.86 -32.51 -20.46
C THR A 25 -18.63 -31.34 -21.42
N GLY A 26 -18.35 -30.14 -20.91
CA GLY A 26 -18.01 -28.96 -21.71
C GLY A 26 -16.50 -28.84 -21.95
N PRO A 27 -16.05 -27.96 -22.86
CA PRO A 27 -14.64 -27.67 -22.99
C PRO A 27 -14.06 -27.20 -21.65
N PRO A 28 -12.80 -27.55 -21.32
CA PRO A 28 -12.18 -27.17 -20.07
C PRO A 28 -12.27 -25.65 -19.86
N ASN A 29 -12.74 -25.23 -18.68
CA ASN A 29 -13.01 -23.84 -18.28
C ASN A 29 -14.32 -23.20 -18.82
N SER A 30 -15.24 -23.98 -19.38
CA SER A 30 -16.56 -23.45 -19.79
C SER A 30 -17.49 -23.24 -18.58
N ILE A 31 -17.76 -21.98 -18.27
CA ILE A 31 -18.71 -21.55 -17.24
C ILE A 31 -20.09 -21.40 -17.90
N THR A 32 -20.78 -22.51 -18.16
CA THR A 32 -22.12 -22.47 -18.79
C THR A 32 -23.16 -21.83 -17.87
N ASN A 33 -23.98 -20.93 -18.41
CA ASN A 33 -25.11 -20.31 -17.71
C ASN A 33 -26.09 -21.37 -17.18
N LEU A 34 -26.46 -21.19 -15.90
CA LEU A 34 -27.24 -22.09 -15.07
C LEU A 34 -28.73 -22.02 -15.35
N LEU A 35 -29.15 -22.57 -16.47
CA LEU A 35 -30.55 -22.97 -16.65
C LEU A 35 -30.72 -24.48 -16.88
N HIS A 36 -29.63 -25.24 -17.05
CA HIS A 36 -29.68 -26.67 -17.39
C HIS A 36 -28.62 -27.52 -16.68
N ALA A 37 -28.38 -27.27 -15.39
CA ALA A 37 -27.52 -28.19 -14.63
C ALA A 37 -28.23 -29.57 -14.53
N PRO A 38 -27.56 -30.68 -14.88
CA PRO A 38 -28.15 -32.01 -14.74
C PRO A 38 -28.48 -32.27 -13.27
N SER A 39 -29.69 -32.76 -13.01
CA SER A 39 -30.14 -33.19 -11.70
C SER A 39 -30.17 -34.72 -11.65
N PRO A 40 -29.41 -35.38 -10.75
CA PRO A 40 -28.49 -34.78 -9.77
C PRO A 40 -27.16 -34.33 -10.38
N ALA A 41 -26.58 -33.26 -9.82
CA ALA A 41 -25.27 -32.77 -10.24
C ALA A 41 -24.19 -33.81 -9.88
N PRO A 42 -23.21 -34.08 -10.78
CA PRO A 42 -22.17 -35.06 -10.50
C PRO A 42 -21.34 -34.68 -9.26
N PRO A 43 -20.92 -35.67 -8.44
CA PRO A 43 -20.10 -35.43 -7.25
C PRO A 43 -18.83 -34.64 -7.61
N GLY A 44 -18.57 -33.54 -6.89
CA GLY A 44 -17.40 -32.69 -7.13
C GLY A 44 -17.55 -31.63 -8.22
N ALA A 45 -18.70 -31.53 -8.89
CA ALA A 45 -18.96 -30.47 -9.88
C ALA A 45 -19.25 -29.10 -9.25
N MET A 46 -19.69 -29.04 -7.99
CA MET A 46 -19.98 -27.78 -7.30
C MET A 46 -18.69 -27.13 -6.80
N VAL A 47 -18.38 -25.95 -7.31
CA VAL A 47 -17.17 -25.20 -6.96
C VAL A 47 -17.37 -24.31 -5.75
N GLY A 48 -18.54 -23.70 -5.64
CA GLY A 48 -18.83 -22.72 -4.60
C GLY A 48 -20.14 -22.01 -4.84
N GLY A 49 -20.45 -21.03 -3.98
CA GLY A 49 -21.66 -20.25 -4.12
C GLY A 49 -21.73 -19.09 -3.13
N ILE A 50 -22.68 -18.20 -3.42
CA ILE A 50 -23.04 -17.08 -2.56
C ILE A 50 -24.53 -17.17 -2.23
N CYS A 51 -24.85 -17.20 -0.95
CA CYS A 51 -26.21 -17.06 -0.43
C CYS A 51 -26.42 -15.62 0.02
N TYR A 52 -27.47 -14.98 -0.47
CA TYR A 52 -27.79 -13.60 -0.18
C TYR A 52 -29.30 -13.39 0.00
N ARG A 53 -29.67 -12.31 0.68
CA ARG A 53 -31.05 -11.85 0.85
C ARG A 53 -31.19 -10.44 0.28
N ALA A 54 -32.12 -10.27 -0.64
CA ALA A 54 -32.38 -8.99 -1.29
C ALA A 54 -33.51 -8.22 -0.59
N TYR A 55 -33.29 -6.93 -0.39
CA TYR A 55 -34.23 -5.94 0.12
C TYR A 55 -34.49 -4.94 -1.01
N LYS A 56 -35.54 -5.23 -1.80
CA LYS A 56 -35.78 -4.55 -3.08
C LYS A 56 -36.17 -3.09 -2.90
N ASP A 57 -36.98 -2.80 -1.89
CA ASP A 57 -37.48 -1.44 -1.62
C ASP A 57 -36.35 -0.54 -1.10
N GLU A 58 -35.48 -1.10 -0.26
CA GLU A 58 -34.29 -0.45 0.28
C GLU A 58 -33.09 -0.48 -0.68
N LYS A 59 -33.24 -1.20 -1.80
CA LYS A 59 -32.25 -1.37 -2.88
C LYS A 59 -30.89 -1.87 -2.42
N PHE A 60 -30.86 -2.80 -1.46
CA PHE A 60 -29.63 -3.45 -1.05
C PHE A 60 -29.81 -4.97 -0.89
N ALA A 61 -28.71 -5.69 -0.77
CA ALA A 61 -28.72 -7.10 -0.43
C ALA A 61 -27.67 -7.46 0.61
N GLU A 62 -28.06 -8.30 1.57
CA GLU A 62 -27.16 -8.92 2.55
C GLU A 62 -26.57 -10.19 1.95
N ILE A 63 -25.25 -10.28 1.85
CA ILE A 63 -24.54 -11.53 1.57
C ILE A 63 -24.38 -12.27 2.91
N ALA A 64 -25.10 -13.37 3.07
CA ALA A 64 -25.09 -14.18 4.28
C ALA A 64 -23.92 -15.17 4.27
N PHE A 65 -23.69 -15.85 3.13
CA PHE A 65 -22.61 -16.83 2.99
C PHE A 65 -21.92 -16.67 1.64
N CYS A 66 -20.59 -16.75 1.63
CA CYS A 66 -19.79 -16.82 0.42
C CYS A 66 -18.71 -17.88 0.63
N ALA A 67 -18.78 -18.98 -0.11
CA ALA A 67 -17.86 -20.10 0.06
C ALA A 67 -17.44 -20.69 -1.30
N VAL A 68 -16.16 -21.05 -1.38
CA VAL A 68 -15.58 -21.82 -2.49
C VAL A 68 -14.88 -23.03 -1.89
N GLN A 69 -15.06 -24.19 -2.52
CA GLN A 69 -14.43 -25.44 -2.13
C GLN A 69 -12.92 -25.26 -2.00
N ALA A 70 -12.32 -25.77 -0.91
CA ALA A 70 -10.91 -25.56 -0.60
C ALA A 70 -9.96 -25.94 -1.76
N SER A 71 -10.22 -27.05 -2.44
CA SER A 71 -9.44 -27.52 -3.60
C SER A 71 -9.51 -26.61 -4.84
N GLN A 72 -10.46 -25.67 -4.86
CA GLN A 72 -10.71 -24.73 -5.94
C GLN A 72 -10.39 -23.28 -5.55
N GLN A 73 -9.95 -23.03 -4.32
CA GLN A 73 -9.53 -21.69 -3.89
C GLN A 73 -8.30 -21.22 -4.69
N VAL A 74 -8.12 -19.90 -4.77
CA VAL A 74 -7.01 -19.23 -5.50
C VAL A 74 -7.08 -19.35 -7.04
N LYS A 75 -7.97 -20.19 -7.61
CA LYS A 75 -8.18 -20.32 -9.07
C LYS A 75 -9.07 -19.23 -9.69
N GLY A 76 -9.45 -18.21 -8.93
CA GLY A 76 -10.26 -17.08 -9.41
C GLY A 76 -11.79 -17.28 -9.37
N TYR A 77 -12.28 -18.47 -9.04
CA TYR A 77 -13.72 -18.76 -9.00
C TYR A 77 -14.53 -17.87 -8.05
N GLY A 78 -13.95 -17.47 -6.92
CA GLY A 78 -14.59 -16.51 -5.99
C GLY A 78 -14.87 -15.16 -6.67
N SER A 79 -13.88 -14.64 -7.41
CA SER A 79 -14.05 -13.40 -8.18
C SER A 79 -15.12 -13.54 -9.25
N VAL A 80 -15.17 -14.69 -9.94
CA VAL A 80 -16.19 -14.97 -10.96
C VAL A 80 -17.59 -14.95 -10.34
N VAL A 81 -17.84 -15.75 -9.30
CA VAL A 81 -19.18 -15.85 -8.68
C VAL A 81 -19.61 -14.51 -8.08
N MET A 82 -18.69 -13.72 -7.52
CA MET A 82 -19.01 -12.38 -7.05
C MET A 82 -19.37 -11.42 -8.20
N ASN A 83 -18.62 -11.42 -9.30
CA ASN A 83 -18.94 -10.56 -10.45
C ASN A 83 -20.29 -10.93 -11.08
N LEU A 84 -20.60 -12.22 -11.15
CA LEU A 84 -21.92 -12.71 -11.57
C LEU A 84 -23.03 -12.25 -10.61
N LEU A 85 -22.78 -12.30 -9.30
CA LEU A 85 -23.70 -11.78 -8.29
C LEU A 85 -23.93 -10.29 -8.45
N LYS A 86 -22.89 -9.49 -8.75
CA LYS A 86 -23.02 -8.06 -8.99
C LYS A 86 -23.88 -7.74 -10.20
N GLU A 87 -23.67 -8.48 -11.29
CA GLU A 87 -24.48 -8.35 -12.50
C GLU A 87 -25.94 -8.72 -12.23
N GLN A 88 -26.18 -9.81 -11.47
CA GLN A 88 -27.51 -10.18 -11.03
C GLN A 88 -28.13 -9.10 -10.13
N GLY A 89 -27.35 -8.52 -9.21
CA GLY A 89 -27.78 -7.44 -8.33
C GLY A 89 -28.26 -6.22 -9.12
N LEU A 90 -27.50 -5.80 -10.14
CA LEU A 90 -27.90 -4.72 -11.04
C LEU A 90 -29.25 -5.00 -11.73
N ARG A 91 -29.47 -6.23 -12.22
CA ARG A 91 -30.76 -6.63 -12.84
C ARG A 91 -31.91 -6.62 -11.84
N GLU A 92 -31.65 -6.95 -10.58
CA GLU A 92 -32.64 -6.93 -9.51
C GLU A 92 -32.86 -5.53 -8.92
N GLY A 93 -32.19 -4.49 -9.42
CA GLY A 93 -32.30 -3.12 -8.93
C GLY A 93 -31.58 -2.86 -7.61
N ILE A 94 -30.64 -3.72 -7.23
CA ILE A 94 -29.81 -3.58 -6.04
C ILE A 94 -28.70 -2.54 -6.33
N GLU A 95 -28.52 -1.60 -5.40
CA GLU A 95 -27.47 -0.58 -5.44
C GLU A 95 -26.30 -0.91 -4.51
N TYR A 96 -26.55 -1.65 -3.43
CA TYR A 96 -25.53 -1.98 -2.41
C TYR A 96 -25.56 -3.46 -2.04
N PHE A 97 -24.37 -4.05 -1.91
CA PHE A 97 -24.19 -5.31 -1.17
C PHE A 97 -23.57 -5.02 0.19
N ILE A 98 -24.11 -5.62 1.23
CA ILE A 98 -23.54 -5.59 2.57
C ILE A 98 -23.26 -7.01 3.04
N THR A 99 -22.15 -7.21 3.73
CA THR A 99 -21.77 -8.50 4.29
C THR A 99 -21.08 -8.31 5.63
N TYR A 100 -21.22 -9.27 6.53
CA TYR A 100 -20.30 -9.44 7.63
C TYR A 100 -19.21 -10.42 7.21
N ALA A 101 -17.98 -9.92 7.03
CA ALA A 101 -16.85 -10.70 6.59
C ALA A 101 -16.01 -11.16 7.78
N ASP A 102 -15.68 -12.45 7.82
CA ASP A 102 -14.67 -12.97 8.75
C ASP A 102 -13.30 -12.33 8.50
N ASN A 103 -12.44 -12.28 9.51
CA ASN A 103 -11.11 -11.65 9.43
C ASN A 103 -10.25 -12.16 8.27
N TYR A 104 -10.35 -13.45 7.93
CA TYR A 104 -9.65 -14.06 6.79
C TYR A 104 -10.23 -13.67 5.42
N ALA A 105 -11.50 -13.24 5.38
CA ALA A 105 -12.22 -12.91 4.15
C ALA A 105 -12.18 -11.40 3.81
N VAL A 106 -11.82 -10.52 4.75
CA VAL A 106 -11.76 -9.06 4.52
C VAL A 106 -10.90 -8.71 3.29
N GLY A 107 -9.75 -9.38 3.12
CA GLY A 107 -8.87 -9.17 1.97
C GLY A 107 -9.51 -9.60 0.64
N TYR A 108 -10.32 -10.66 0.65
CA TYR A 108 -11.07 -11.12 -0.51
C TYR A 108 -12.14 -10.09 -0.91
N PHE A 109 -12.98 -9.65 0.03
CA PHE A 109 -14.01 -8.65 -0.22
C PHE A 109 -13.43 -7.31 -0.66
N LYS A 110 -12.33 -6.86 -0.05
CA LYS A 110 -11.62 -5.63 -0.44
C LYS A 110 -11.16 -5.66 -1.90
N LYS A 111 -10.60 -6.79 -2.38
CA LYS A 111 -10.20 -6.96 -3.78
C LYS A 111 -11.38 -6.88 -4.74
N LEU A 112 -12.58 -7.19 -4.26
CA LEU A 112 -13.82 -7.16 -5.03
C LEU A 112 -14.59 -5.86 -4.80
N GLY A 113 -13.94 -4.79 -4.32
CA GLY A 113 -14.54 -3.46 -4.22
C GLY A 113 -15.47 -3.28 -3.02
N PHE A 114 -15.34 -4.11 -1.98
CA PHE A 114 -15.98 -3.85 -0.70
C PHE A 114 -15.08 -2.97 0.18
N THR A 115 -15.70 -2.09 0.96
CA THR A 115 -15.04 -1.19 1.92
C THR A 115 -15.61 -1.41 3.32
N LYS A 116 -14.83 -1.05 4.36
CA LYS A 116 -15.32 -1.04 5.75
C LYS A 116 -16.14 0.22 6.07
N GLY A 117 -15.95 1.29 5.30
CA GLY A 117 -16.71 2.53 5.47
C GLY A 117 -18.08 2.39 4.83
N ILE A 118 -19.12 2.20 5.64
CA ILE A 118 -20.50 2.09 5.19
C ILE A 118 -21.00 3.48 4.82
N THR A 119 -21.21 3.72 3.53
CA THR A 119 -21.71 5.00 3.01
C THR A 119 -23.22 5.02 2.86
N MET A 120 -23.86 3.84 2.84
CA MET A 120 -25.30 3.73 2.80
C MET A 120 -25.93 4.34 4.08
N PRO A 121 -26.95 5.20 3.97
CA PRO A 121 -27.69 5.74 5.11
C PRO A 121 -28.21 4.63 6.03
N ARG A 122 -27.98 4.80 7.34
CA ARG A 122 -28.36 3.84 8.39
C ARG A 122 -29.84 3.42 8.32
N GLY A 123 -30.73 4.37 8.05
CA GLY A 123 -32.18 4.09 7.94
C GLY A 123 -32.55 3.06 6.86
N ARG A 124 -31.67 2.80 5.88
CA ARG A 124 -31.93 1.80 4.82
C ARG A 124 -31.63 0.36 5.24
N TYR A 125 -30.80 0.12 6.26
CA TYR A 125 -30.38 -1.24 6.61
C TYR A 125 -30.50 -1.60 8.09
N LEU A 126 -30.64 -0.61 8.97
CA LEU A 126 -30.69 -0.83 10.41
C LEU A 126 -31.88 -1.74 10.75
N GLY A 127 -31.61 -2.85 11.45
CA GLY A 127 -32.61 -3.85 11.82
C GLY A 127 -32.96 -4.88 10.71
N LEU A 128 -32.46 -4.69 9.49
CA LEU A 128 -32.66 -5.64 8.38
C LEU A 128 -31.50 -6.63 8.24
N ILE A 129 -30.30 -6.26 8.68
CA ILE A 129 -29.09 -7.08 8.59
C ILE A 129 -28.85 -7.75 9.95
N LYS A 130 -28.33 -8.98 9.93
CA LYS A 130 -27.92 -9.66 11.15
C LYS A 130 -26.51 -9.25 11.54
N ASP A 131 -26.34 -8.84 12.79
CA ASP A 131 -25.02 -8.61 13.37
C ASP A 131 -24.40 -9.96 13.75
N TYR A 132 -23.18 -10.19 13.24
CA TYR A 132 -22.40 -11.39 13.56
C TYR A 132 -21.25 -11.00 14.45
N ASP A 133 -21.19 -11.61 15.64
CA ASP A 133 -20.08 -11.41 16.55
C ASP A 133 -18.76 -11.87 15.91
N GLY A 134 -17.72 -11.04 16.03
CA GLY A 134 -16.42 -11.26 15.39
C GLY A 134 -16.34 -10.99 13.88
N GLY A 135 -17.42 -10.55 13.23
CA GLY A 135 -17.43 -10.19 11.81
C GLY A 135 -17.12 -8.71 11.57
N THR A 136 -16.42 -8.41 10.46
CA THR A 136 -16.26 -7.03 9.98
C THR A 136 -17.36 -6.70 8.98
N MET A 137 -18.20 -5.71 9.28
CA MET A 137 -19.18 -5.19 8.33
C MET A 137 -18.48 -4.56 7.11
N MET A 138 -18.89 -4.93 5.90
CA MET A 138 -18.34 -4.41 4.66
C MET A 138 -19.44 -4.11 3.64
N GLU A 139 -19.29 -3.02 2.89
CA GLU A 139 -20.21 -2.52 1.87
C GLU A 139 -19.56 -2.54 0.48
N CYS A 140 -20.31 -2.90 -0.55
CA CYS A 140 -19.96 -2.70 -1.95
C CYS A 140 -21.07 -1.93 -2.67
N TYR A 141 -20.74 -0.74 -3.16
CA TYR A 141 -21.62 0.02 -4.06
C TYR A 141 -21.51 -0.51 -5.49
N LEU A 142 -22.66 -0.70 -6.14
CA LEU A 142 -22.78 -1.21 -7.50
C LEU A 142 -22.92 -0.05 -8.49
N HIS A 143 -21.87 0.19 -9.26
CA HIS A 143 -21.87 1.23 -10.28
C HIS A 143 -22.46 0.70 -11.58
N LYS A 144 -23.55 1.32 -12.06
CA LYS A 144 -24.34 0.86 -13.22
C LYS A 144 -23.55 0.84 -14.54
N SER A 145 -22.50 1.64 -14.66
CA SER A 145 -21.69 1.69 -15.90
C SER A 145 -20.59 0.63 -15.97
N ILE A 146 -20.38 -0.17 -14.92
CA ILE A 146 -19.30 -1.15 -14.87
C ILE A 146 -19.84 -2.51 -15.34
N PRO A 147 -19.32 -3.08 -16.45
CA PRO A 147 -19.64 -4.44 -16.84
C PRO A 147 -18.80 -5.42 -16.01
N TYR A 148 -19.37 -5.91 -14.89
CA TYR A 148 -18.61 -6.67 -13.89
C TYR A 148 -18.05 -7.99 -14.43
N THR A 149 -18.73 -8.62 -15.39
CA THR A 149 -18.30 -9.89 -16.01
C THR A 149 -17.11 -9.74 -16.95
N SER A 150 -16.86 -8.54 -17.49
CA SER A 150 -15.78 -8.25 -18.46
C SER A 150 -14.81 -7.19 -17.96
N VAL A 151 -14.83 -6.87 -16.66
CA VAL A 151 -14.00 -5.82 -16.04
C VAL A 151 -12.51 -5.95 -16.37
N SER A 152 -11.97 -7.16 -16.40
CA SER A 152 -10.55 -7.41 -16.74
C SER A 152 -10.22 -7.00 -18.18
N ALA A 153 -11.12 -7.31 -19.12
CA ALA A 153 -10.97 -6.94 -20.52
C ALA A 153 -11.08 -5.43 -20.70
N VAL A 154 -12.07 -4.80 -20.05
CA VAL A 154 -12.24 -3.33 -20.08
C VAL A 154 -11.02 -2.60 -19.52
N VAL A 155 -10.50 -3.03 -18.37
CA VAL A 155 -9.30 -2.41 -17.77
C VAL A 155 -8.07 -2.61 -18.67
N SER A 156 -7.95 -3.77 -19.33
CA SER A 156 -6.86 -4.03 -20.27
C SER A 156 -6.91 -3.11 -21.48
N LEU A 157 -8.10 -2.93 -22.08
CA LEU A 157 -8.33 -2.00 -23.19
C LEU A 157 -8.07 -0.55 -22.78
N GLN A 158 -8.55 -0.13 -21.60
CA GLN A 158 -8.30 1.22 -21.07
C GLN A 158 -6.81 1.47 -20.86
N ARG A 159 -6.08 0.48 -20.30
CA ARG A 159 -4.63 0.57 -20.11
C ARG A 159 -3.91 0.66 -21.44
N GLU A 160 -4.29 -0.14 -22.42
CA GLU A 160 -3.69 -0.11 -23.75
C GLU A 160 -3.90 1.26 -24.42
N PHE A 161 -5.11 1.80 -24.34
CA PHE A 161 -5.42 3.14 -24.83
C PHE A 161 -4.53 4.22 -24.19
N VAL A 162 -4.47 4.26 -22.85
CA VAL A 162 -3.64 5.24 -22.13
C VAL A 162 -2.16 5.09 -22.48
N MET A 163 -1.65 3.86 -22.52
CA MET A 163 -0.27 3.59 -22.92
C MET A 163 0.00 3.97 -24.38
N GLY A 164 -0.99 3.82 -25.26
CA GLY A 164 -0.93 4.26 -26.65
C GLY A 164 -0.74 5.76 -26.76
N GLU A 165 -1.54 6.56 -26.05
CA GLU A 165 -1.39 8.02 -26.01
C GLU A 165 -0.06 8.45 -25.39
N ILE A 166 0.36 7.79 -24.29
CA ILE A 166 1.66 8.07 -23.65
C ILE A 166 2.80 7.83 -24.64
N ARG A 167 2.78 6.75 -25.43
CA ARG A 167 3.85 6.45 -26.40
C ARG A 167 3.98 7.49 -27.52
N LYS A 168 2.92 8.22 -27.87
CA LYS A 168 2.98 9.31 -28.87
C LYS A 168 3.84 10.47 -28.41
N VAL A 169 3.88 10.73 -27.11
CA VAL A 169 4.62 11.86 -26.51
C VAL A 169 5.92 11.39 -25.85
N ALA A 170 5.90 10.22 -25.21
CA ALA A 170 7.00 9.73 -24.41
C ALA A 170 7.97 8.88 -25.24
N LYS A 171 9.24 9.29 -25.25
CA LYS A 171 10.37 8.54 -25.82
C LYS A 171 10.87 7.40 -24.93
N SER A 172 10.21 7.13 -23.80
CA SER A 172 10.63 6.14 -22.80
C SER A 172 10.65 4.69 -23.32
N HIS A 173 9.93 4.41 -24.39
CA HIS A 173 9.89 3.10 -25.05
C HIS A 173 11.06 2.88 -26.04
N ILE A 174 11.87 3.91 -26.31
CA ILE A 174 13.01 3.84 -27.22
C ILE A 174 14.24 3.33 -26.46
N VAL A 175 14.69 2.11 -26.80
CA VAL A 175 15.94 1.55 -26.27
C VAL A 175 17.11 2.12 -27.06
N ARG A 176 17.95 2.93 -26.41
CA ARG A 176 19.14 3.53 -27.03
C ARG A 176 20.35 2.62 -26.84
N THR A 177 21.17 2.49 -27.89
CA THR A 177 22.39 1.68 -27.84
C THR A 177 23.39 2.24 -26.82
N PRO A 178 24.02 1.39 -25.99
CA PRO A 178 25.10 1.82 -25.10
C PRO A 178 26.25 2.42 -25.92
N GLN A 179 26.73 3.60 -25.55
CA GLN A 179 27.92 4.21 -26.14
C GLN A 179 29.12 3.25 -25.93
N THR A 180 29.86 2.93 -27.00
CA THR A 180 31.09 2.13 -26.90
C THR A 180 32.11 2.91 -26.06
N LYS A 181 32.82 2.21 -25.15
CA LYS A 181 33.90 2.86 -24.39
C LYS A 181 34.94 3.37 -25.41
N PRO A 182 35.34 4.65 -25.37
CA PRO A 182 36.43 5.10 -26.22
C PRO A 182 37.69 4.26 -25.90
N PRO A 183 38.52 3.93 -26.92
CA PRO A 183 39.73 3.15 -26.70
C PRO A 183 40.59 3.85 -25.64
N ARG A 184 41.13 3.07 -24.69
CA ARG A 184 42.13 3.58 -23.75
C ARG A 184 43.25 4.21 -24.58
N ARG A 185 43.55 5.49 -24.36
CA ARG A 185 44.77 6.10 -24.91
C ARG A 185 45.95 5.25 -24.45
N VAL A 186 46.55 4.52 -25.38
CA VAL A 186 47.86 3.91 -25.20
C VAL A 186 48.82 5.09 -25.10
N GLY A 187 49.38 5.30 -23.91
CA GLY A 187 50.49 6.23 -23.74
C GLY A 187 51.64 5.72 -24.60
N SER A 188 52.10 6.55 -25.52
CA SER A 188 53.33 6.35 -26.26
C SER A 188 54.51 6.31 -25.29
N GLY A 189 55.17 5.16 -25.19
CA GLY A 189 56.52 5.06 -24.63
C GLY A 189 56.76 3.82 -23.74
N GLY A 190 57.62 2.93 -24.24
CA GLY A 190 58.46 2.06 -23.42
C GLY A 190 58.01 0.61 -23.32
N GLU A 191 58.77 -0.26 -23.98
CA GLU A 191 58.83 -1.70 -23.77
C GLU A 191 59.33 -2.01 -22.33
N ASP A 192 58.98 -3.22 -21.87
CA ASP A 192 59.69 -4.06 -20.89
C ASP A 192 58.93 -4.49 -19.60
N GLU A 193 58.66 -5.80 -19.63
CA GLU A 193 58.85 -6.82 -18.58
C GLU A 193 57.91 -7.01 -17.39
N GLU A 194 57.70 -8.31 -17.15
CA GLU A 194 57.05 -8.97 -16.05
C GLU A 194 57.71 -8.64 -14.69
N GLY A 195 56.92 -8.52 -13.63
CA GLY A 195 57.48 -8.37 -12.30
C GLY A 195 56.46 -8.23 -11.19
N CYS A 196 56.23 -9.33 -10.48
CA CYS A 196 55.58 -9.33 -9.18
C CYS A 196 56.56 -8.83 -8.10
N SER A 197 56.01 -8.13 -7.09
CA SER A 197 56.48 -7.98 -5.71
C SER A 197 57.19 -6.68 -5.26
N GLN A 198 56.67 -6.20 -4.12
CA GLN A 198 57.28 -5.45 -3.00
C GLN A 198 57.87 -4.04 -3.19
N GLY A 199 57.63 -3.22 -2.15
CA GLY A 199 58.54 -2.13 -1.77
C GLY A 199 57.93 -0.75 -1.82
N SER A 200 57.63 -0.23 -0.63
CA SER A 200 57.28 1.16 -0.33
C SER A 200 58.25 2.20 -0.91
N GLN A 201 57.73 3.30 -1.48
CA GLN A 201 58.18 4.66 -1.15
C GLN A 201 57.24 5.74 -1.72
N THR A 202 56.98 6.70 -0.83
CA THR A 202 56.27 7.97 -0.95
C THR A 202 56.34 8.67 -2.31
N ARG A 203 55.18 8.86 -2.97
CA ARG A 203 54.95 9.97 -3.89
C ARG A 203 53.50 10.48 -3.72
N ASN A 204 53.37 11.79 -3.56
CA ASN A 204 52.10 12.51 -3.37
C ASN A 204 51.06 12.10 -4.41
N ALA A 205 50.04 11.36 -3.97
CA ALA A 205 48.89 10.99 -4.79
C ALA A 205 47.92 12.16 -4.86
N THR A 206 47.96 12.91 -5.97
CA THR A 206 46.80 13.66 -6.44
C THR A 206 45.61 12.70 -6.61
N PRO A 207 44.39 13.08 -6.23
CA PRO A 207 43.28 12.14 -6.15
C PRO A 207 42.75 11.79 -7.55
N LYS A 208 43.33 10.76 -8.18
CA LYS A 208 42.90 10.20 -9.49
C LYS A 208 41.43 9.76 -9.56
N GLY A 209 40.72 9.68 -8.43
CA GLY A 209 39.31 9.27 -8.37
C GLY A 209 38.30 10.36 -8.75
N ALA A 210 38.62 11.64 -8.56
CA ALA A 210 37.69 12.73 -8.84
C ALA A 210 37.56 13.05 -10.33
N THR A 211 38.67 12.98 -11.07
CA THR A 211 38.73 13.22 -12.52
C THR A 211 38.05 12.10 -13.31
N ALA A 212 38.27 10.84 -12.94
CA ALA A 212 37.62 9.70 -13.58
C ALA A 212 36.08 9.70 -13.44
N MET A 213 35.55 10.20 -12.32
CA MET A 213 34.10 10.36 -12.11
C MET A 213 33.52 11.50 -12.94
N ALA A 214 34.21 12.63 -13.05
CA ALA A 214 33.80 13.73 -13.93
C ALA A 214 33.79 13.30 -15.40
N GLU A 215 34.81 12.57 -15.85
CA GLU A 215 34.88 12.00 -17.20
C GLU A 215 33.77 10.94 -17.45
N HIS A 216 33.34 10.21 -16.42
CA HIS A 216 32.22 9.27 -16.53
C HIS A 216 30.86 9.99 -16.63
N ALA A 217 30.63 10.99 -15.78
CA ALA A 217 29.44 11.82 -15.83
C ALA A 217 29.29 12.53 -17.18
N GLN A 218 30.40 13.03 -17.73
CA GLN A 218 30.43 13.70 -19.03
C GLN A 218 30.16 12.74 -20.19
N ARG A 219 30.61 11.48 -20.11
CA ARG A 219 30.22 10.43 -21.07
C ARG A 219 28.74 10.07 -20.99
N ASN A 220 28.18 9.97 -19.79
CA ASN A 220 26.76 9.69 -19.62
C ASN A 220 25.88 10.84 -20.12
N MET A 221 26.35 12.09 -20.03
CA MET A 221 25.73 13.25 -20.67
C MET A 221 25.68 13.16 -22.19
N MET A 222 26.54 12.37 -22.85
CA MET A 222 26.49 12.18 -24.31
C MET A 222 25.36 11.23 -24.73
N ILE A 223 24.70 10.55 -23.79
CA ILE A 223 23.52 9.76 -24.08
C ILE A 223 22.36 10.73 -24.28
N GLU A 224 21.86 10.80 -25.51
CA GLU A 224 20.78 11.72 -25.89
C GLU A 224 19.53 11.55 -24.98
N GLY A 225 19.23 10.34 -24.48
CA GLY A 225 18.11 10.09 -23.58
C GLY A 225 18.30 10.68 -22.17
N VAL A 226 19.55 10.88 -21.74
CA VAL A 226 19.91 11.54 -20.48
C VAL A 226 19.75 13.06 -20.62
N GLN A 227 20.12 13.62 -21.77
CA GLN A 227 19.91 15.04 -22.09
C GLN A 227 18.44 15.41 -22.19
N GLU A 228 17.65 14.63 -22.94
CA GLU A 228 16.20 14.85 -23.08
C GLU A 228 15.44 14.75 -21.76
N ALA A 229 15.90 13.88 -20.85
CA ALA A 229 15.34 13.76 -19.51
C ALA A 229 15.77 14.90 -18.56
N GLY A 230 16.57 15.86 -19.03
CA GLY A 230 16.93 17.07 -18.30
C GLY A 230 18.04 16.88 -17.26
N TRP A 231 18.82 15.79 -17.32
CA TRP A 231 19.94 15.55 -16.42
C TRP A 231 21.11 16.48 -16.73
N ARG A 232 21.81 16.95 -15.70
CA ARG A 232 23.02 17.76 -15.81
C ARG A 232 24.24 16.96 -15.40
N VAL A 233 25.44 17.40 -15.80
CA VAL A 233 26.72 16.78 -15.39
C VAL A 233 26.84 16.69 -13.87
N THR A 234 26.31 17.67 -13.14
CA THR A 234 26.28 17.71 -11.67
C THR A 234 25.43 16.60 -11.04
N ASP A 235 24.37 16.16 -11.74
CA ASP A 235 23.47 15.10 -11.27
C ASP A 235 24.10 13.71 -11.45
N LEU A 236 25.02 13.59 -12.41
CA LEU A 236 25.75 12.36 -12.75
C LEU A 236 27.11 12.27 -12.04
N GLY A 237 27.66 13.42 -11.64
CA GLY A 237 29.00 13.59 -11.06
C GLY A 237 29.04 13.37 -9.55
N GLY A 238 28.61 12.21 -9.06
CA GLY A 238 29.07 11.56 -7.81
C GLY A 238 29.10 12.34 -6.47
N LYS A 239 28.66 13.60 -6.40
CA LYS A 239 28.61 14.43 -5.18
C LYS A 239 27.32 15.24 -5.03
N GLY A 240 26.32 15.00 -5.87
CA GLY A 240 24.92 15.18 -5.49
C GLY A 240 24.52 13.93 -4.72
N GLY A 241 24.44 14.02 -3.38
CA GLY A 241 23.90 12.94 -2.58
C GLY A 241 22.47 12.65 -3.00
N MET A 242 22.28 11.70 -3.91
CA MET A 242 21.02 11.01 -4.06
C MET A 242 20.83 10.27 -2.74
N VAL A 243 20.18 10.92 -1.77
CA VAL A 243 19.68 10.25 -0.56
C VAL A 243 18.86 9.11 -1.09
N LYS A 244 19.36 7.87 -0.92
CA LYS A 244 18.78 6.62 -1.44
C LYS A 244 17.28 6.61 -1.11
N PRO A 245 16.39 7.03 -2.04
CA PRO A 245 15.01 7.39 -1.68
C PRO A 245 14.26 6.16 -1.17
N VAL A 246 14.62 5.00 -1.71
CA VAL A 246 14.03 3.71 -1.36
C VAL A 246 14.45 3.25 0.04
N LYS A 247 15.72 3.44 0.44
CA LYS A 247 16.18 2.96 1.76
C LYS A 247 15.66 3.83 2.90
N LEU A 248 15.75 5.15 2.76
CA LEU A 248 15.25 6.07 3.78
C LEU A 248 13.72 5.96 3.93
N ASN A 249 12.96 5.90 2.83
CA ASN A 249 11.50 5.76 2.92
C ASN A 249 11.08 4.48 3.65
N VAL A 250 11.79 3.37 3.44
CA VAL A 250 11.55 2.12 4.18
C VAL A 250 11.85 2.29 5.67
N GLU A 251 12.97 2.92 6.03
CA GLU A 251 13.32 3.21 7.42
C GLU A 251 12.27 4.10 8.10
N LEU A 252 11.87 5.21 7.48
CA LEU A 252 10.85 6.13 7.99
C LEU A 252 9.48 5.43 8.12
N THR A 253 9.09 4.64 7.12
CA THR A 253 7.85 3.86 7.17
C THR A 253 7.84 2.88 8.35
N ASN A 254 8.98 2.25 8.64
CA ASN A 254 9.09 1.33 9.77
C ASN A 254 9.00 2.05 11.12
N ILE A 255 9.55 3.27 11.24
CA ILE A 255 9.40 4.09 12.46
C ILE A 255 7.92 4.44 12.66
N VAL A 256 7.23 4.93 11.62
CA VAL A 256 5.80 5.28 11.70
C VAL A 256 4.94 4.07 12.06
N LYS A 257 5.22 2.88 11.49
CA LYS A 257 4.54 1.64 11.86
C LYS A 257 4.69 1.30 13.34
N LYS A 258 5.90 1.49 13.91
CA LYS A 258 6.13 1.26 15.34
C LYS A 258 5.32 2.22 16.20
N VAL A 259 5.24 3.50 15.82
CA VAL A 259 4.38 4.47 16.53
C VAL A 259 2.91 4.02 16.46
N LYS A 260 2.41 3.66 15.27
CA LYS A 260 1.00 3.21 15.09
C LYS A 260 0.64 1.93 15.82
N SER A 261 1.62 1.10 16.19
CA SER A 261 1.39 -0.11 16.96
C SER A 261 1.25 0.14 18.47
N GLU A 262 1.60 1.33 18.95
CA GLU A 262 1.45 1.68 20.36
C GLU A 262 -0.02 1.95 20.69
N ALA A 263 -0.50 1.44 21.82
CA ALA A 263 -1.89 1.56 22.24
C ALA A 263 -2.36 3.01 22.39
N TRP A 264 -1.47 3.92 22.82
CA TRP A 264 -1.73 5.34 23.00
C TRP A 264 -1.75 6.14 21.67
N SER A 265 -1.42 5.52 20.53
CA SER A 265 -1.22 6.26 19.28
C SER A 265 -2.50 6.64 18.53
N TRP A 266 -3.66 6.10 18.96
CA TRP A 266 -4.94 6.22 18.25
C TRP A 266 -5.36 7.65 17.85
N PRO A 267 -5.09 8.74 18.62
CA PRO A 267 -5.53 10.09 18.23
C PRO A 267 -4.83 10.59 16.97
N TYR A 268 -3.65 10.03 16.66
CA TYR A 268 -2.77 10.52 15.61
C TYR A 268 -2.95 9.80 14.27
N HIS A 269 -3.83 8.79 14.18
CA HIS A 269 -3.88 7.90 13.00
C HIS A 269 -4.42 8.57 11.74
N ALA A 270 -5.27 9.58 11.89
CA ALA A 270 -5.93 10.29 10.80
C ALA A 270 -6.09 11.79 11.14
N PRO A 271 -6.36 12.65 10.14
CA PRO A 271 -6.66 14.06 10.39
C PRO A 271 -7.80 14.23 11.39
N VAL A 272 -7.68 15.22 12.29
CA VAL A 272 -8.71 15.51 13.29
C VAL A 272 -10.00 15.93 12.58
N ASN A 273 -11.11 15.24 12.88
CA ASN A 273 -12.41 15.55 12.29
C ASN A 273 -12.97 16.86 12.92
N PRO A 274 -13.32 17.88 12.12
CA PRO A 274 -13.92 19.12 12.62
C PRO A 274 -15.22 18.93 13.41
N LEU A 275 -15.95 17.83 13.19
CA LEU A 275 -17.18 17.52 13.93
C LEU A 275 -16.88 17.02 15.36
N ASP A 276 -15.78 16.30 15.54
CA ASP A 276 -15.39 15.73 16.84
C ASP A 276 -14.61 16.76 17.68
N ALA A 277 -13.91 17.68 17.00
CA ALA A 277 -13.17 18.78 17.63
C ALA A 277 -13.49 20.11 16.91
N PRO A 278 -14.61 20.76 17.25
CA PRO A 278 -14.92 22.09 16.75
C PRO A 278 -13.77 23.05 17.04
N ASN A 279 -13.48 23.96 16.12
CA ASN A 279 -12.40 24.95 16.22
C ASN A 279 -10.95 24.40 16.23
N TYR A 280 -10.74 23.10 16.01
CA TYR A 280 -9.38 22.55 15.96
C TYR A 280 -8.48 23.27 14.95
N TYR A 281 -8.99 23.46 13.73
CA TYR A 281 -8.25 24.11 12.63
C TYR A 281 -8.10 25.62 12.78
N THR A 282 -8.80 26.24 13.73
CA THR A 282 -8.61 27.66 14.07
C THR A 282 -7.58 27.83 15.20
N VAL A 283 -7.49 26.86 16.11
CA VAL A 283 -6.53 26.85 17.22
C VAL A 283 -5.15 26.35 16.77
N ILE A 284 -5.11 25.31 15.93
CA ILE A 284 -3.86 24.65 15.51
C ILE A 284 -3.42 25.16 14.14
N SER A 285 -2.30 25.89 14.11
CA SER A 285 -1.76 26.50 12.88
C SER A 285 -1.22 25.47 11.88
N ASN A 286 -0.63 24.38 12.36
CA ASN A 286 -0.02 23.35 11.52
C ASN A 286 -0.59 21.96 11.84
N PRO A 287 -1.84 21.66 11.43
CA PRO A 287 -2.44 20.35 11.63
C PRO A 287 -1.60 19.25 10.97
N LEU A 288 -1.42 18.14 11.68
CA LEU A 288 -0.66 16.99 11.18
C LEU A 288 -1.22 15.70 11.80
N ASP A 289 -1.01 14.60 11.09
CA ASP A 289 -1.42 13.26 11.48
C ASP A 289 -0.51 12.20 10.81
N LEU A 290 -0.53 10.97 11.31
CA LEU A 290 0.31 9.88 10.82
C LEU A 290 -0.07 9.44 9.40
N GLN A 291 -1.33 9.57 8.98
CA GLN A 291 -1.73 9.28 7.59
C GLN A 291 -1.10 10.29 6.62
N THR A 292 -1.06 11.58 6.98
CA THR A 292 -0.39 12.63 6.21
C THR A 292 1.13 12.41 6.17
N ILE A 293 1.75 12.01 7.28
CA ILE A 293 3.18 11.64 7.32
C ILE A 293 3.47 10.44 6.39
N GLU A 294 2.65 9.38 6.45
CA GLU A 294 2.79 8.22 5.55
C GLU A 294 2.68 8.62 4.07
N GLN A 295 1.76 9.53 3.74
CA GLN A 295 1.62 10.06 2.38
C GLN A 295 2.85 10.87 1.95
N ARG A 296 3.42 11.69 2.82
CA ARG A 296 4.65 12.46 2.58
C ARG A 296 5.85 11.54 2.33
N ILE A 297 5.99 10.47 3.13
CA ILE A 297 7.02 9.44 2.92
C ILE A 297 6.83 8.76 1.56
N ARG A 298 5.60 8.34 1.23
CA ARG A 298 5.29 7.64 -0.03
C ARG A 298 5.54 8.51 -1.26
N LYS A 299 5.16 9.78 -1.21
CA LYS A 299 5.37 10.75 -2.31
C LYS A 299 6.86 11.05 -2.52
N GLY A 300 7.67 10.96 -1.46
CA GLY A 300 9.10 11.25 -1.49
C GLY A 300 9.39 12.75 -1.54
N GLY A 301 10.66 13.11 -1.31
CA GLY A 301 11.17 14.49 -1.39
C GLY A 301 10.89 15.39 -0.18
N HIS A 302 9.93 15.04 0.69
CA HIS A 302 9.66 15.82 1.89
C HIS A 302 10.66 15.55 3.03
N TYR A 303 10.97 14.27 3.26
CA TYR A 303 11.94 13.86 4.29
C TYR A 303 13.28 13.53 3.65
N THR A 304 14.32 14.27 4.01
CA THR A 304 15.72 14.04 3.59
C THR A 304 16.55 13.34 4.65
N ASN A 305 16.07 13.27 5.90
CA ASN A 305 16.71 12.58 7.01
C ASN A 305 15.68 12.16 8.10
N ARG A 306 16.12 11.36 9.07
CA ARG A 306 15.27 10.85 10.16
C ARG A 306 14.87 11.92 11.17
N LYS A 307 15.67 12.99 11.33
CA LYS A 307 15.37 14.11 12.22
C LYS A 307 14.15 14.92 11.77
N GLN A 308 13.90 15.03 10.47
CA GLN A 308 12.70 15.70 9.96
C GLN A 308 11.42 14.94 10.35
N LEU A 309 11.43 13.60 10.30
CA LEU A 309 10.34 12.79 10.83
C LEU A 309 10.18 12.99 12.34
N GLN A 310 11.28 13.05 13.09
CA GLN A 310 11.24 13.32 14.54
C GLN A 310 10.52 14.64 14.85
N LYS A 311 10.82 15.71 14.10
CA LYS A 311 10.18 17.02 14.26
C LYS A 311 8.67 16.94 14.02
N ASP A 312 8.26 16.23 12.98
CA ASP A 312 6.84 16.01 12.69
C ASP A 312 6.14 15.21 13.79
N LEU A 313 6.78 14.17 14.35
CA LEU A 313 6.22 13.44 15.49
C LEU A 313 6.12 14.29 16.76
N MET A 314 7.11 15.16 17.02
CA MET A 314 7.04 16.12 18.13
C MET A 314 5.93 17.17 17.90
N LEU A 315 5.68 17.56 16.64
CA LEU A 315 4.58 18.46 16.30
C LEU A 315 3.21 17.83 16.60
N LEU A 316 3.05 16.51 16.37
CA LEU A 316 1.83 15.80 16.77
C LEU A 316 1.56 15.92 18.27
N ALA A 317 2.57 15.67 19.10
CA ALA A 317 2.46 15.79 20.55
C ALA A 317 2.16 17.24 20.97
N SER A 318 2.86 18.22 20.38
CA SER A 318 2.67 19.64 20.65
C SER A 318 1.25 20.10 20.31
N ASN A 319 0.76 19.79 19.11
CA ASN A 319 -0.60 20.14 18.70
C ASN A 319 -1.65 19.52 19.62
N CYS A 320 -1.43 18.26 20.04
CA CYS A 320 -2.32 17.57 20.96
C CYS A 320 -2.41 18.29 22.31
N LYS A 321 -1.27 18.73 22.86
CA LYS A 321 -1.21 19.48 24.14
C LYS A 321 -1.77 20.90 24.03
N ILE A 322 -1.56 21.58 22.89
CA ILE A 322 -2.11 22.92 22.65
C ILE A 322 -3.63 22.87 22.62
N PHE A 323 -4.20 21.88 21.92
CA PHE A 323 -5.65 21.75 21.81
C PHE A 323 -6.30 21.17 23.07
N ASN A 324 -5.63 20.22 23.74
CA ASN A 324 -6.13 19.54 24.93
C ASN A 324 -5.24 19.86 26.14
N PRO A 325 -5.26 21.11 26.67
CA PRO A 325 -4.33 21.54 27.72
C PRO A 325 -4.43 20.70 29.00
N TYR A 326 -3.36 20.69 29.78
CA TYR A 326 -3.31 20.03 31.08
C TYR A 326 -4.31 20.66 32.05
N VAL A 327 -5.02 19.80 32.77
CA VAL A 327 -5.90 20.19 33.87
C VAL A 327 -5.45 19.42 35.11
N GLU A 328 -5.07 20.14 36.16
CA GLU A 328 -4.63 19.54 37.42
C GLU A 328 -5.76 18.71 38.04
N GLY A 329 -5.48 17.44 38.32
CA GLY A 329 -6.46 16.48 38.85
C GLY A 329 -7.52 16.00 37.86
N GLY A 330 -7.44 16.38 36.58
CA GLY A 330 -8.34 15.92 35.52
C GLY A 330 -7.79 14.71 34.77
N ASP A 331 -8.67 13.79 34.37
CA ASP A 331 -8.35 12.74 33.39
C ASP A 331 -8.42 13.35 31.97
N ASN A 332 -7.27 13.49 31.32
CA ASN A 332 -7.16 13.93 29.94
C ASN A 332 -6.34 12.92 29.14
N GLY A 333 -7.02 11.85 28.71
CA GLY A 333 -6.42 10.79 27.91
C GLY A 333 -5.67 11.30 26.67
N TYR A 334 -6.05 12.44 26.07
CA TYR A 334 -5.32 13.02 24.94
C TYR A 334 -3.96 13.59 25.38
N TRP A 335 -3.91 14.36 26.47
CA TRP A 335 -2.66 14.87 27.02
C TRP A 335 -1.70 13.72 27.37
N ASP A 336 -2.22 12.66 27.99
CA ASP A 336 -1.44 11.47 28.33
C ASP A 336 -0.85 10.78 27.10
N THR A 337 -1.60 10.70 25.99
CA THR A 337 -1.06 10.17 24.73
C THR A 337 0.08 11.03 24.18
N ALA A 338 0.04 12.35 24.38
CA ALA A 338 1.08 13.26 23.91
C ALA A 338 2.36 13.11 24.75
N VAL A 339 2.22 12.99 26.07
CA VAL A 339 3.33 12.67 26.98
C VAL A 339 3.93 11.30 26.64
N ALA A 340 3.09 10.30 26.36
CA ALA A 340 3.54 8.97 25.94
C ALA A 340 4.33 9.02 24.62
N LEU A 341 3.88 9.82 23.63
CA LEU A 341 4.57 10.01 22.36
C LEU A 341 5.95 10.67 22.55
N GLU A 342 6.04 11.75 23.33
CA GLU A 342 7.31 12.41 23.64
C GLU A 342 8.28 11.46 24.35
N ARG A 343 7.79 10.72 25.35
CA ARG A 343 8.58 9.70 26.05
C ARG A 343 9.06 8.62 25.10
N TRP A 344 8.20 8.12 24.22
CA TRP A 344 8.55 7.09 23.23
C TRP A 344 9.65 7.57 22.29
N ILE A 345 9.58 8.83 21.84
CA ILE A 345 10.62 9.47 21.01
C ILE A 345 11.93 9.59 21.81
N GLY A 346 11.87 10.05 23.06
CA GLY A 346 13.01 10.21 23.96
C GLY A 346 13.77 8.91 24.24
N GLU A 347 13.04 7.84 24.57
CA GLU A 347 13.61 6.51 24.80
C GLU A 347 14.24 5.91 23.52
N ARG A 348 13.78 6.35 22.35
CA ARG A 348 14.20 5.82 21.04
C ARG A 348 14.96 6.85 20.20
N MET A 349 15.65 7.78 20.85
CA MET A 349 16.46 8.81 20.16
C MET A 349 17.45 8.23 19.15
N PHE A 350 17.94 7.01 19.36
CA PHE A 350 18.82 6.31 18.41
C PHE A 350 18.16 6.06 17.04
N LEU A 351 16.83 5.93 16.97
CA LEU A 351 16.10 5.78 15.71
C LEU A 351 16.19 7.04 14.85
N PHE A 352 16.46 8.21 15.43
CA PHE A 352 16.43 9.50 14.75
C PHE A 352 17.82 10.11 14.51
N ARG A 353 18.90 9.43 14.93
CA ARG A 353 20.28 9.87 14.65
C ARG A 353 20.64 9.58 13.20
N ASP A 354 21.42 10.44 12.57
CA ASP A 354 22.00 10.16 11.26
C ASP A 354 23.28 9.33 11.49
N ASP A 355 23.30 8.06 11.07
CA ASP A 355 24.45 7.17 11.23
C ASP A 355 25.61 7.60 10.30
N GLY A 356 26.28 8.69 10.68
CA GLY A 356 27.48 9.22 10.05
C GLY A 356 28.65 9.46 11.02
N VAL A 357 28.45 9.21 12.32
CA VAL A 357 29.51 9.36 13.33
C VAL A 357 29.76 7.99 13.96
N LYS A 358 30.83 7.31 13.51
CA LYS A 358 31.43 6.23 14.30
C LYS A 358 31.92 6.85 15.61
N CYS A 359 31.16 6.68 16.68
CA CYS A 359 31.65 6.94 18.02
C CYS A 359 32.76 5.91 18.26
N LYS A 360 34.03 6.33 18.11
CA LYS A 360 35.14 5.58 18.68
C LYS A 360 34.91 5.58 20.18
N ILE A 361 34.50 4.45 20.73
CA ILE A 361 34.64 4.21 22.16
C ILE A 361 36.15 4.17 22.39
N GLY A 362 36.69 5.28 22.89
CA GLY A 362 38.05 5.33 23.40
C GLY A 362 38.11 4.37 24.57
N GLY A 363 38.86 3.28 24.40
CA GLY A 363 39.35 2.51 25.53
C GLY A 363 40.38 3.39 26.23
N ASP A 364 40.01 3.90 27.40
CA ASP A 364 40.99 4.49 28.31
C ASP A 364 41.49 3.37 29.23
N ARG A 365 42.74 2.97 28.97
CA ARG A 365 43.59 2.23 29.89
C ARG A 365 44.41 3.27 30.64
N GLY A 366 44.17 3.39 31.94
CA GLY A 366 45.11 3.92 32.93
C GLY A 366 44.67 3.32 34.27
N GLU A 367 45.35 2.32 34.83
CA GLU A 367 46.61 2.42 35.59
C GLU A 367 46.68 3.66 36.49
N GLY A 368 46.65 3.44 37.81
CA GLY A 368 47.07 4.46 38.77
C GLY A 368 46.60 4.24 40.21
N LYS A 369 47.34 3.34 40.89
CA LYS A 369 47.54 3.19 42.35
C LYS A 369 46.45 2.54 43.20
#